data_AF-A0A939ZVH7-F1
#
_entry.id   AF-A0A939ZVH7-F1
#
_cell.length_a   1.000
_cell.length_b   1.000
_cell.length_c   1.000
_cell.angle_alpha   90.00
_cell.angle_beta   90.00
_cell.angle_gamma   90.00
#
_symmetry.space_group_name_H-M   'P 1'
#
loop_
_entity.id
_entity.type
_entity.pdbx_description
1 polymer ?
#
loop_
_entity_poly.entity_id
_entity_poly.type
_entity_poly.pdbx_seq_one_letter_code
_entity_poly.pdbx_strand_id
1 'polypeptide(L)'
;MNWGMIGAGVVMGIAALGSAIGIGIAGQGAIGSWKRCYLNNKPAPFLLVVFAGAPLTQTIYGFLLMQTMLASAAGADLAKQCFLLGMGFACGLSMCMSAVAQGKAGAAGSDALGET
;
A
#
# COMPACT_ATOMS: atom_id res chain seq x y z
N MET A 1 -23.27 -18.46 -2.97
CA MET A 1 -22.04 -17.71 -2.61
C MET A 1 -21.55 -17.00 -3.86
N ASN A 2 -21.39 -15.67 -3.84
CA ASN A 2 -20.85 -14.94 -5.00
C ASN A 2 -19.32 -14.81 -4.84
N TRP A 3 -18.56 -15.68 -5.52
CA TRP A 3 -17.10 -15.71 -5.39
C TRP A 3 -16.43 -14.44 -5.93
N GLY A 4 -17.08 -13.72 -6.85
CA GLY A 4 -16.60 -12.44 -7.35
C GLY A 4 -16.62 -11.35 -6.28
N MET A 5 -17.62 -11.35 -5.40
CA MET A 5 -17.67 -10.43 -4.25
C MET A 5 -16.57 -10.72 -3.23
N ILE A 6 -16.25 -12.01 -3.02
CA ILE A 6 -15.12 -12.41 -2.18
C ILE A 6 -13.81 -11.90 -2.79
N GLY A 7 -13.62 -12.04 -4.11
CA GLY A 7 -12.47 -11.49 -4.82
C GLY A 7 -12.29 -9.98 -4.61
N ALA A 8 -13.38 -9.22 -4.67
CA ALA A 8 -13.37 -7.78 -4.42
C ALA A 8 -12.98 -7.43 -2.97
N GLY A 9 -13.45 -8.20 -1.98
CA GLY A 9 -13.03 -8.03 -0.60
C GLY A 9 -11.55 -8.38 -0.37
N VAL A 10 -11.10 -9.48 -0.97
CA VAL A 10 -9.71 -9.96 -0.87
C VAL A 10 -8.73 -8.95 -1.45
N VAL A 11 -9.03 -8.37 -2.62
CA VAL A 11 -8.11 -7.41 -3.24
C VAL A 11 -7.92 -6.16 -2.38
N MET A 12 -9.01 -5.65 -1.80
CA MET A 12 -8.97 -4.48 -0.92
C MET A 12 -8.21 -4.80 0.37
N GLY A 13 -8.50 -5.94 0.98
CA GLY A 13 -7.88 -6.37 2.23
C GLY A 13 -6.36 -6.55 2.10
N ILE A 14 -5.90 -7.25 1.05
CA ILE A 14 -4.46 -7.48 0.84
C ILE A 14 -3.75 -6.18 0.45
N ALA A 15 -4.35 -5.33 -0.37
CA ALA A 15 -3.78 -4.03 -0.71
C ALA A 15 -3.59 -3.14 0.54
N ALA A 16 -4.61 -3.04 1.39
CA ALA A 16 -4.55 -2.28 2.64
C ALA A 16 -3.51 -2.84 3.61
N LEU A 17 -3.40 -4.17 3.72
CA LEU A 17 -2.37 -4.84 4.51
C LEU A 17 -0.96 -4.44 4.03
N GLY A 18 -0.74 -4.46 2.73
CA GLY A 18 0.49 -4.00 2.10
C GLY A 18 0.86 -2.58 2.50
N SER A 19 -0.09 -1.65 2.34
CA SER A 19 0.11 -0.25 2.73
C SER A 19 0.42 -0.09 4.21
N ALA A 20 -0.26 -0.81 5.10
CA ALA A 20 0.01 -0.77 6.53
C ALA A 20 1.46 -1.20 6.85
N ILE A 21 1.93 -2.28 6.23
CA ILE A 21 3.32 -2.75 6.39
C ILE A 21 4.30 -1.72 5.83
N GLY A 22 4.06 -1.24 4.60
CA GLY A 22 4.93 -0.28 3.93
C GLY A 22 5.06 1.04 4.71
N ILE A 23 3.94 1.59 5.18
CA ILE A 23 3.91 2.81 6.00
C ILE A 23 4.66 2.57 7.31
N GLY A 24 4.49 1.41 7.94
CA GLY A 24 5.23 1.04 9.15
C GLY A 24 6.75 1.07 8.93
N ILE A 25 7.23 0.49 7.83
CA ILE A 25 8.67 0.47 7.48
C ILE A 25 9.18 1.89 7.20
N ALA A 26 8.54 2.64 6.30
CA ALA A 26 8.98 3.98 5.93
C ALA A 26 8.86 4.97 7.10
N GLY A 27 7.80 4.86 7.90
CA GLY A 27 7.55 5.71 9.05
C GLY A 27 8.63 5.59 10.12
N GLN A 28 9.13 4.38 10.39
CA GLN A 28 10.24 4.18 11.32
C GLN A 28 11.51 4.91 10.85
N GLY A 29 11.82 4.86 9.55
CA GLY A 29 12.93 5.60 8.95
C GLY A 29 12.74 7.13 9.02
N ALA A 30 11.56 7.61 8.65
CA ALA A 30 11.22 9.03 8.67
C ALA A 30 11.31 9.65 10.07
N ILE A 31 10.80 8.96 11.10
CA ILE A 31 10.87 9.40 12.50
C ILE A 31 12.32 9.44 12.99
N GLY A 32 13.13 8.44 12.60
CA GLY A 32 14.56 8.42 12.90
C GLY A 32 15.28 9.66 12.38
N SER A 33 15.02 10.03 11.13
CA SER A 33 15.59 11.22 10.50
C SER A 33 15.09 12.51 11.14
N TRP A 34 13.80 12.62 11.49
CA TRP A 34 13.29 13.78 12.24
C TRP A 34 14.02 14.00 13.55
N LYS A 35 14.26 12.93 14.31
CA LYS A 35 15.03 13.02 15.56
C LYS A 35 16.42 13.60 15.31
N ARG A 36 17.13 13.15 14.25
CA ARG A 36 18.45 13.69 13.90
C ARG A 36 18.39 15.16 13.49
N CYS A 37 17.41 15.57 12.67
CA CYS A 37 17.22 16.98 12.30
C CYS A 37 17.04 17.87 13.54
N TYR A 38 16.17 17.47 14.47
CA TYR A 38 15.91 18.24 15.68
C TYR A 38 17.11 18.31 16.62
N LEU A 39 17.89 17.22 16.76
CA LEU A 39 19.14 17.24 17.53
C LEU A 39 20.17 18.23 16.94
N ASN A 40 20.16 18.40 15.62
CA ASN A 40 21.01 19.35 14.92
C ASN A 40 20.41 20.77 14.81
N ASN A 41 19.34 21.07 15.55
CA ASN A 41 18.59 22.33 15.49
C ASN A 41 18.10 22.71 14.07
N LYS A 42 17.87 21.71 13.21
CA LYS A 42 17.29 21.88 11.87
C LYS A 42 15.81 21.48 11.87
N PRO A 43 14.93 22.18 11.12
CA PRO A 43 13.57 21.73 10.96
C PRO A 43 13.51 20.43 10.16
N ALA A 44 12.60 19.57 10.57
CA ALA A 44 12.19 18.36 9.88
C ALA A 44 11.69 18.62 8.44
N PRO A 45 12.32 18.07 7.39
CA PRO A 45 11.83 18.22 6.02
C PRO A 45 10.45 17.56 5.82
N PHE A 46 9.52 18.25 5.15
CA PHE A 46 8.21 17.70 4.78
C PHE A 46 8.34 16.47 3.87
N LEU A 47 9.43 16.37 3.09
CA LEU A 47 9.71 15.23 2.22
C LEU A 47 9.74 13.88 2.97
N LEU A 48 10.10 13.87 4.26
CA LEU A 48 10.05 12.66 5.09
C LEU A 48 8.62 12.11 5.26
N VAL A 49 7.61 12.98 5.30
CA VAL A 49 6.19 12.58 5.31
C VAL A 49 5.81 11.94 3.99
N VAL A 50 6.32 12.47 2.88
CA VAL A 50 6.04 11.93 1.53
C VAL A 50 6.61 10.51 1.41
N PHE A 51 7.83 10.27 1.90
CA PHE A 51 8.41 8.92 1.94
C PHE A 51 7.61 7.95 2.81
N ALA A 52 7.14 8.40 3.98
CA ALA A 52 6.28 7.60 4.85
C ALA A 52 4.88 7.33 4.22
N GLY A 53 4.36 8.28 3.45
CA GLY A 53 3.03 8.23 2.85
C GLY A 53 2.95 7.51 1.51
N ALA A 54 4.06 7.36 0.78
CA ALA A 54 4.07 6.71 -0.54
C ALA A 54 3.36 5.34 -0.58
N PRO A 55 3.54 4.44 0.42
CA PRO A 55 2.89 3.13 0.39
C PRO A 55 1.35 3.17 0.48
N LEU A 56 0.76 4.29 0.92
CA LEU A 56 -0.71 4.49 0.97
C LEU A 56 -1.37 4.42 -0.42
N THR A 57 -0.59 4.66 -1.49
CA THR A 57 -1.06 4.55 -2.87
C THR A 57 -1.69 3.19 -3.17
N GLN A 58 -1.18 2.10 -2.57
CA GLN A 58 -1.68 0.76 -2.83
C GLN A 58 -3.09 0.53 -2.28
N THR A 59 -3.44 1.13 -1.14
CA THR A 59 -4.84 1.17 -0.66
C THR A 59 -5.78 1.85 -1.66
N ILE A 60 -5.34 2.94 -2.28
CA ILE A 60 -6.15 3.67 -3.29
C ILE A 60 -6.34 2.81 -4.54
N TYR A 61 -5.27 2.18 -5.04
CA TYR A 61 -5.37 1.26 -6.18
C TYR A 61 -6.24 0.03 -5.87
N GLY A 62 -6.12 -0.53 -4.66
CA GLY A 62 -6.98 -1.61 -4.18
C GLY A 62 -8.46 -1.21 -4.15
N PHE A 63 -8.76 0.00 -3.68
CA PHE A 63 -10.11 0.55 -3.65
C PHE A 63 -10.70 0.72 -5.06
N LEU A 64 -9.92 1.31 -5.99
CA LEU A 64 -10.36 1.48 -7.38
C LEU A 64 -10.63 0.13 -8.05
N LEU A 65 -9.75 -0.85 -7.87
CA LEU A 65 -9.92 -2.19 -8.42
C LEU A 65 -11.13 -2.89 -7.80
N MET A 66 -11.33 -2.82 -6.48
CA MET A 66 -12.50 -3.35 -5.81
C MET A 66 -13.81 -2.81 -6.41
N GLN A 67 -13.91 -1.50 -6.65
CA GLN A 67 -15.11 -0.89 -7.24
C GLN A 67 -15.40 -1.45 -8.64
N THR A 68 -14.37 -1.62 -9.48
CA THR A 68 -14.53 -2.22 -10.82
C THR A 68 -14.91 -3.71 -10.76
N MET A 69 -14.41 -4.45 -9.76
CA MET A 69 -14.74 -5.86 -9.56
C MET A 69 -16.19 -6.02 -9.08
N LEU A 70 -16.66 -5.17 -8.17
CA LEU A 70 -18.06 -5.17 -7.70
C LEU A 70 -19.02 -4.90 -8.86
N ALA A 71 -18.73 -3.91 -9.71
CA ALA A 71 -19.52 -3.65 -10.91
C ALA A 71 -19.55 -4.85 -11.88
N SER A 72 -18.43 -5.58 -11.98
CA SER A 72 -18.29 -6.74 -12.86
C SER A 72 -18.91 -8.03 -12.32
N ALA A 73 -19.23 -8.09 -11.02
CA ALA A 73 -19.77 -9.25 -10.34
C ALA A 73 -21.29 -9.42 -10.51
N ALA A 74 -22.01 -8.38 -10.95
CA ALA A 74 -23.43 -8.45 -11.24
C ALA A 74 -23.70 -9.35 -12.47
N GLY A 75 -24.57 -10.34 -12.33
CA GLY A 75 -24.93 -11.28 -13.41
C GLY A 75 -23.78 -12.20 -13.87
N ALA A 76 -22.71 -12.32 -13.08
CA ALA A 76 -21.54 -13.11 -13.45
C ALA A 76 -21.78 -14.62 -13.29
N ASP A 77 -21.51 -15.38 -14.35
CA ASP A 77 -21.45 -16.85 -14.31
C ASP A 77 -20.32 -17.34 -13.41
N LEU A 78 -20.38 -18.61 -12.99
CA LEU A 78 -19.42 -19.22 -12.08
C LEU A 78 -17.96 -19.06 -12.54
N ALA A 79 -17.68 -19.23 -13.83
CA ALA A 79 -16.34 -19.05 -14.40
C ALA A 79 -15.80 -17.63 -14.19
N LYS A 80 -16.64 -16.61 -14.42
CA LYS A 80 -16.28 -15.21 -14.20
C LYS A 80 -16.10 -14.89 -12.73
N GLN A 81 -16.93 -15.48 -11.85
CA GLN A 81 -16.77 -15.31 -10.40
C GLN A 81 -15.45 -15.91 -9.89
N CYS A 82 -15.05 -17.09 -10.37
CA CYS A 82 -13.76 -17.70 -10.05
C CYS A 82 -12.58 -16.87 -10.60
N PHE A 83 -12.72 -16.32 -11.80
CA PHE A 83 -11.72 -15.40 -12.37
C PHE A 83 -11.55 -14.14 -11.50
N LEU A 84 -12.65 -13.51 -11.07
CA LEU A 84 -12.61 -12.35 -10.17
C LEU A 84 -11.96 -12.70 -8.82
N LEU A 85 -12.22 -13.89 -8.28
CA LEU A 85 -11.55 -14.36 -7.07
C LEU A 85 -10.03 -14.49 -7.28
N GLY A 86 -9.59 -15.14 -8.37
CA GLY A 86 -8.17 -15.28 -8.71
C GLY A 86 -7.48 -13.93 -8.94
N MET A 87 -8.16 -13.02 -9.63
CA MET A 87 -7.70 -11.63 -9.81
C MET A 87 -7.50 -10.94 -8.46
N GLY A 88 -8.43 -11.12 -7.51
CA GLY A 88 -8.34 -10.49 -6.20
C GLY A 88 -7.07 -10.89 -5.45
N PHE A 89 -6.69 -12.17 -5.47
CA PHE A 89 -5.43 -12.64 -4.89
C PHE A 89 -4.21 -12.15 -5.66
N ALA A 90 -4.19 -12.30 -6.99
CA ALA A 90 -3.04 -11.94 -7.81
C ALA A 90 -2.72 -10.44 -7.73
N CYS A 91 -3.74 -9.59 -7.91
CA CYS A 91 -3.58 -8.14 -7.82
C CYS A 91 -3.34 -7.69 -6.37
N GLY A 92 -4.04 -8.28 -5.40
CA GLY A 92 -3.84 -7.97 -3.98
C GLY A 92 -2.41 -8.22 -3.53
N LEU A 93 -1.88 -9.42 -3.79
CA LEU A 93 -0.50 -9.78 -3.43
C LEU A 93 0.54 -8.90 -4.15
N SER A 94 0.32 -8.60 -5.43
CA SER A 94 1.18 -7.69 -6.18
C SER A 94 1.23 -6.29 -5.55
N MET A 95 0.07 -5.72 -5.19
CA MET A 95 -0.03 -4.45 -4.48
C MET A 95 0.64 -4.50 -3.10
N CYS A 96 0.51 -5.62 -2.38
CA CYS A 96 1.16 -5.80 -1.10
C CYS A 96 2.69 -5.75 -1.22
N MET A 97 3.25 -6.52 -2.16
CA MET A 97 4.70 -6.51 -2.40
C MET A 97 5.21 -5.15 -2.86
N SER A 98 4.44 -4.45 -3.70
CA SER A 98 4.72 -3.08 -4.13
C SER A 98 4.78 -2.10 -2.95
N ALA A 99 3.77 -2.12 -2.06
CA ALA A 99 3.75 -1.25 -0.87
C ALA A 99 4.95 -1.50 0.05
N VAL A 100 5.32 -2.77 0.26
CA VAL A 100 6.48 -3.13 1.09
C VAL A 100 7.78 -2.62 0.47
N ALA A 101 7.95 -2.74 -0.86
CA ALA A 101 9.11 -2.22 -1.56
C ALA A 101 9.19 -0.68 -1.46
N GLN A 102 8.06 0.01 -1.62
CA GLN A 102 7.97 1.46 -1.41
C GLN A 102 8.33 1.84 0.03
N GLY A 103 7.86 1.07 1.02
CA GLY A 103 8.19 1.27 2.42
C GLY A 103 9.70 1.20 2.69
N LYS A 104 10.37 0.18 2.13
CA LYS A 104 11.83 0.02 2.24
C LYS A 104 12.59 1.15 1.54
N ALA A 105 12.16 1.53 0.34
CA ALA A 105 12.77 2.65 -0.38
C ALA A 105 12.58 3.99 0.37
N GLY A 106 11.39 4.21 0.92
CA GLY A 106 11.08 5.38 1.74
C GLY A 106 11.94 5.44 3.01
N ALA A 107 12.11 4.32 3.71
CA ALA A 107 12.97 4.25 4.89
C ALA A 107 14.44 4.59 4.56
N ALA A 108 14.99 4.02 3.48
CA ALA A 108 16.35 4.32 3.04
C ALA A 108 16.51 5.78 2.57
N GLY A 109 15.52 6.30 1.84
CA GLY A 109 15.50 7.70 1.42
C GLY A 109 15.40 8.67 2.60
N SER A 110 14.61 8.33 3.61
CA SER A 110 14.55 9.08 4.86
C SER A 110 15.89 9.10 5.58
N ASP A 111 16.55 7.96 5.73
CA ASP A 111 17.85 7.86 6.40
C ASP A 111 18.90 8.74 5.71
N ALA A 112 19.03 8.61 4.38
CA ALA A 112 19.94 9.43 3.58
C ALA A 112 19.66 10.94 3.70
N LEU A 113 18.38 11.35 3.66
CA LEU A 113 18.00 12.76 3.84
C LEU A 113 18.26 13.26 5.27
N GLY A 114 18.22 12.37 6.27
CA GLY A 114 18.53 12.71 7.66
C GLY A 114 20.01 12.98 7.92
N GLU A 115 20.90 12.56 7.01
CA GLU A 115 22.35 12.81 7.09
C GLU A 115 22.79 14.13 6.44
N THR A 116 21.91 14.79 5.67
CA THR A 116 22.16 16.10 5.02
C THR A 116 21.77 17.30 5.91
#